data_AF-A0A920N150-F1
#
_entry.id   AF-A0A920N150-F1
#
_cell.length_a   1.000
_cell.length_b   1.000
_cell.length_c   1.000
_cell.angle_alpha   90.00
_cell.angle_beta   90.00
_cell.angle_gamma   90.00
#
_symmetry.space_group_name_H-M   'P 1'
#
loop_
_entity.id
_entity.type
_entity.pdbx_description
1 polymer ?
#
loop_
_entity_poly.entity_id
_entity_poly.type
_entity_poly.pdbx_seq_one_letter_code
_entity_poly.pdbx_strand_id
1 'polypeptide(L)'
;MFASPIDVPTVCRLAEECEKVVAIKDSSGDLPHMIRMIQAARALRPEFSFMTGWDASLMPMLLAGCDGGTNASSGVCPRSLASSTN
;
A
#
# COMPACT_ATOMS: atom_id res chain seq x y z
N MET A 1 1.77 2.19 -19.46
CA MET A 1 1.87 1.27 -18.30
C MET A 1 1.34 -0.07 -18.75
N PHE A 2 2.11 -1.16 -18.64
CA PHE A 2 1.77 -2.47 -19.24
C PHE A 2 0.82 -3.34 -18.38
N ALA A 3 0.34 -2.82 -17.25
CA ALA A 3 -0.54 -3.54 -16.34
C ALA A 3 -1.90 -2.84 -16.24
N SER A 4 -2.95 -3.64 -16.06
CA SER A 4 -4.29 -3.14 -15.71
C SER A 4 -4.28 -2.73 -14.23
N PRO A 5 -4.49 -1.45 -13.89
CA PRO A 5 -4.54 -1.01 -12.50
C PRO A 5 -5.74 -1.64 -11.78
N ILE A 6 -5.55 -2.00 -10.51
CA ILE A 6 -6.66 -2.32 -9.61
C ILE A 6 -7.20 -0.98 -9.12
N ASP A 7 -8.42 -0.63 -9.53
CA ASP A 7 -8.98 0.67 -9.22
C ASP A 7 -9.55 0.76 -7.79
N VAL A 8 -9.73 1.99 -7.31
CA VAL A 8 -10.24 2.27 -5.95
C VAL A 8 -11.57 1.54 -5.68
N PRO A 9 -12.58 1.56 -6.58
CA PRO A 9 -13.82 0.81 -6.38
C PRO A 9 -13.60 -0.70 -6.20
N THR A 10 -12.69 -1.31 -6.96
CA THR A 10 -12.38 -2.74 -6.80
C THR A 10 -11.75 -3.02 -5.43
N VAL A 11 -10.81 -2.18 -4.97
CA VAL A 11 -10.21 -2.34 -3.63
C VAL A 11 -11.26 -2.18 -2.53
N CYS A 12 -12.13 -1.18 -2.63
CA CYS A 12 -13.23 -0.99 -1.67
C CYS A 12 -14.15 -2.20 -1.61
N ARG A 13 -14.56 -2.74 -2.76
CA ARG A 13 -15.42 -3.92 -2.84
C ARG A 13 -14.75 -5.14 -2.20
N LEU A 14 -13.45 -5.34 -2.44
CA LEU A 14 -12.70 -6.43 -1.80
C LEU A 14 -12.57 -6.22 -0.29
N ALA A 15 -12.32 -5.00 0.17
CA ALA A 15 -12.20 -4.69 1.60
C ALA A 15 -13.51 -4.93 2.36
N GLU A 16 -14.65 -4.61 1.74
CA GLU A 16 -16.00 -4.74 2.30
C GLU A 16 -16.54 -6.17 2.22
N GLU A 17 -16.48 -6.81 1.04
CA GLU A 17 -17.15 -8.09 0.79
C GLU A 17 -16.28 -9.31 1.12
N CYS A 18 -14.96 -9.16 1.12
CA CYS A 18 -14.03 -10.29 1.23
C CYS A 18 -13.22 -10.24 2.53
N GLU A 19 -13.73 -10.83 3.61
CA GLU A 19 -13.08 -10.83 4.93
C GLU A 19 -11.61 -11.29 4.90
N LYS A 20 -11.29 -12.28 4.06
CA LYS A 20 -9.94 -12.86 3.90
C LYS A 20 -8.97 -11.97 3.11
N VAL A 21 -9.46 -10.97 2.39
CA VAL A 21 -8.61 -9.96 1.74
C VAL A 21 -8.40 -8.84 2.76
N VAL A 22 -7.20 -8.77 3.33
CA VAL A 22 -6.90 -7.90 4.47
C VAL A 22 -5.99 -6.72 4.12
N ALA A 23 -5.39 -6.74 2.93
CA ALA A 23 -4.41 -5.74 2.53
C ALA A 23 -4.29 -5.62 1.01
N ILE A 24 -3.69 -4.52 0.57
CA ILE A 24 -3.15 -4.37 -0.78
C ILE A 24 -1.69 -3.93 -0.71
N LYS A 25 -0.88 -4.48 -1.61
CA LYS A 25 0.47 -3.99 -1.88
C LYS A 25 0.50 -3.33 -3.26
N ASP A 26 0.65 -2.01 -3.29
CA ASP A 26 0.83 -1.27 -4.53
C ASP A 26 2.31 -1.09 -4.87
N SER A 27 2.68 -1.32 -6.14
CA SER A 27 4.02 -1.08 -6.68
C SER A 27 4.03 -0.07 -7.82
N SER A 28 2.95 0.69 -8.01
CA SER A 28 2.86 1.71 -9.04
C SER A 28 3.75 2.92 -8.75
N GLY A 29 3.92 3.25 -7.46
CA GLY A 29 4.54 4.51 -7.04
C GLY A 29 3.62 5.73 -7.15
N ASP A 30 2.36 5.54 -7.53
CA ASP A 30 1.36 6.60 -7.66
C ASP A 30 0.82 6.99 -6.28
N LEU A 31 1.46 7.99 -5.68
CA LEU A 31 1.11 8.52 -4.36
C LEU A 31 -0.33 9.08 -4.31
N PRO A 32 -0.80 9.91 -5.27
CA PRO A 32 -2.20 10.33 -5.30
C PRO A 32 -3.20 9.16 -5.35
N HIS A 33 -2.90 8.11 -6.11
CA HIS A 33 -3.76 6.92 -6.16
C HIS A 33 -3.78 6.18 -4.81
N MET A 34 -2.61 6.00 -4.18
CA MET A 34 -2.52 5.40 -2.84
C MET A 34 -3.34 6.17 -1.81
N ILE A 35 -3.23 7.50 -1.75
CA ILE A 35 -3.99 8.33 -0.80
C ILE A 35 -5.49 8.12 -0.96
N ARG A 36 -5.99 8.11 -2.21
CA ARG A 36 -7.42 7.87 -2.49
C ARG A 36 -7.86 6.47 -2.06
N MET A 37 -7.04 5.45 -2.33
CA MET A 37 -7.34 4.08 -1.90
C MET A 37 -7.38 3.95 -0.38
N ILE A 38 -6.40 4.50 0.34
CA ILE A 38 -6.35 4.48 1.81
C ILE A 38 -7.61 5.11 2.39
N GLN A 39 -7.94 6.33 1.93
CA GLN A 39 -9.11 7.06 2.42
C GLN A 39 -10.42 6.30 2.18
N ALA A 40 -10.59 5.73 0.98
CA ALA A 40 -11.82 5.06 0.61
C ALA A 40 -11.98 3.70 1.30
N ALA A 41 -10.95 2.84 1.30
CA ALA A 41 -11.08 1.51 1.88
C ALA A 41 -11.11 1.53 3.42
N ARG A 42 -10.33 2.41 4.07
CA ARG A 42 -10.35 2.51 5.54
C ARG A 42 -11.63 3.13 6.08
N ALA A 43 -12.36 3.91 5.27
CA ALA A 43 -13.70 4.35 5.63
C ALA A 43 -14.70 3.17 5.74
N LEU A 44 -14.47 2.08 4.99
CA LEU A 44 -15.27 0.86 5.03
C LEU A 44 -14.74 -0.16 6.04
N ARG A 45 -13.41 -0.34 6.10
CA ARG A 45 -12.72 -1.29 6.98
C ARG A 45 -11.42 -0.66 7.51
N PRO A 46 -11.44 0.00 8.69
CA PRO A 46 -10.29 0.73 9.24
C PRO A 46 -9.00 -0.10 9.34
N GLU A 47 -9.14 -1.40 9.59
CA GLU A 47 -8.03 -2.36 9.72
C GLU A 47 -7.45 -2.85 8.38
N PHE A 48 -7.99 -2.42 7.23
CA PHE A 48 -7.44 -2.82 5.92
C PHE A 48 -6.06 -2.18 5.70
N SER A 49 -5.07 -3.02 5.43
CA SER A 49 -3.66 -2.62 5.41
C SER A 49 -3.16 -2.24 4.02
N PHE A 50 -2.24 -1.28 3.98
CA PHE A 50 -1.66 -0.75 2.75
C PHE A 50 -0.14 -0.85 2.79
N MET A 51 0.43 -1.52 1.79
CA MET A 51 1.88 -1.69 1.65
C MET A 51 2.38 -1.09 0.34
N THR A 52 3.58 -0.51 0.36
CA THR A 52 4.27 -0.07 -0.87
C THR A 52 5.34 -1.06 -1.32
N GLY A 53 5.49 -1.24 -2.63
CA GLY A 53 6.52 -2.10 -3.23
C GLY A 53 7.68 -1.35 -3.86
N TRP A 54 7.60 -0.02 -4.01
CA TRP A 54 8.62 0.76 -4.72
C TRP A 54 9.53 1.50 -3.74
N ASP A 55 10.83 1.17 -3.77
CA ASP A 55 11.83 1.66 -2.82
C ASP A 55 11.90 3.19 -2.75
N ALA A 56 11.86 3.86 -3.90
CA ALA A 56 11.95 5.31 -3.97
C ALA A 56 10.74 6.03 -3.33
N SER A 57 9.59 5.35 -3.23
CA SER A 57 8.38 5.90 -2.63
C SER A 57 8.14 5.46 -1.19
N LEU A 58 9.06 4.74 -0.55
CA LEU A 58 8.83 4.21 0.81
C LEU A 58 8.42 5.32 1.78
N MET A 59 9.25 6.34 1.96
CA MET A 59 8.97 7.45 2.88
C MET A 59 7.68 8.21 2.57
N PRO A 60 7.42 8.69 1.33
CA PRO A 60 6.16 9.39 1.05
C PRO A 60 4.92 8.50 1.22
N MET A 61 5.01 7.19 0.96
CA MET A 61 3.90 6.26 1.17
C MET A 61 3.62 6.01 2.65
N LEU A 62 4.65 5.88 3.49
CA LEU A 62 4.49 5.81 4.94
C LEU A 62 3.81 7.09 5.48
N LEU A 63 4.25 8.26 5.02
CA LEU A 63 3.63 9.54 5.38
C LEU A 63 2.18 9.67 4.91
N ALA A 64 1.83 9.05 3.78
CA ALA A 64 0.45 8.98 3.29
C ALA A 64 -0.44 8.01 4.09
N GLY A 65 0.14 7.20 4.98
CA GLY A 65 -0.58 6.28 5.87
C GLY A 65 -0.48 4.80 5.47
N CYS A 66 0.46 4.41 4.60
CA CYS A 66 0.81 3.00 4.44
C CYS A 66 1.42 2.43 5.72
N ASP A 67 1.21 1.13 5.95
CA ASP A 67 1.65 0.42 7.16
C ASP A 67 3.05 -0.16 7.02
N GLY A 68 3.66 -0.06 5.84
CA GLY A 68 4.98 -0.61 5.55
C GLY A 68 5.23 -0.80 4.06
N GLY A 69 6.23 -1.61 3.74
CA GLY A 69 6.54 -1.98 2.37
C GLY A 69 7.19 -3.34 2.24
N THR A 70 6.95 -4.00 1.10
CA THR A 70 7.69 -5.20 0.70
C THR A 70 8.57 -4.84 -0.49
N ASN A 71 9.61 -4.07 -0.21
CA ASN A 71 10.49 -3.50 -1.23
C ASN A 71 11.64 -4.46 -1.56
N ALA A 72 12.17 -4.37 -2.79
CA ALA A 72 13.22 -5.28 -3.25
C ALA A 72 14.53 -5.11 -2.46
N SER A 73 14.87 -3.88 -2.06
CA SER A 73 16.10 -3.63 -1.29
C SER A 73 16.11 -4.30 0.09
N SER A 74 14.96 -4.69 0.63
CA SER A 74 14.89 -5.43 1.90
C SER A 74 15.63 -6.76 1.86
N GLY A 75 15.77 -7.39 0.68
CA GLY A 75 16.54 -8.63 0.51
C GLY A 75 18.06 -8.43 0.59
N VAL A 76 18.55 -7.20 0.45
CA VAL A 76 19.99 -6.87 0.44
C VAL A 76 20.38 -6.03 1.67
N CYS A 77 19.58 -5.02 2.00
CA CYS A 77 19.81 -4.12 3.13
C CYS A 77 18.54 -3.94 3.98
N PRO A 78 18.11 -4.99 4.72
CA PRO A 78 16.87 -4.95 5.50
C PRO A 78 16.87 -3.87 6.59
N ARG A 79 18.03 -3.61 7.20
CA ARG A 79 18.15 -2.62 8.29
C ARG A 79 17.82 -1.19 7.87
N SER A 80 18.18 -0.78 6.66
CA SER A 80 17.90 0.59 6.19
C SER A 80 16.40 0.85 5.99
N LEU A 81 15.65 -0.19 5.61
CA LEU A 81 14.21 -0.08 5.42
C LEU A 81 13.49 -0.20 6.76
N ALA A 82 13.93 -1.14 7.61
CA ALA A 82 13.39 -1.26 8.97
C ALA A 82 13.57 0.03 9.77
N SER A 83 14.70 0.75 9.64
CA SER A 83 14.89 2.05 10.33
C SER A 83 13.98 3.16 9.80
N SER A 84 13.32 2.97 8.65
CA SER A 84 12.40 3.93 8.06
C SER A 84 10.95 3.73 8.53
N THR A 85 10.66 2.55 9.08
CA THR A 85 9.37 2.15 9.64
C THR A 85 9.54 2.04 11.15
N ASN A 86 9.00 2.99 11.92
CA ASN A 86 9.16 3.04 13.39
C ASN A 86 8.89 1.70 14.09
#